data_AF-A0A518G709-F1
#
_entry.id   AF-A0A518G709-F1
#
_cell.length_a   1.000
_cell.length_b   1.000
_cell.length_c   1.000
_cell.angle_alpha   90.00
_cell.angle_beta   90.00
_cell.angle_gamma   90.00
#
_symmetry.space_group_name_H-M   'P 1'
#
loop_
_entity.id
_entity.type
_entity.pdbx_description
1 polymer ?
#
loop_
_entity_poly.entity_id
_entity_poly.type
_entity_poly.pdbx_seq_one_letter_code
_entity_poly.pdbx_strand_id
1 'polypeptide(L)'
;MSRKEAGSQAAESDNELHFSFVELLFSLAVAEIALRFADVVDNAGPKFLEAECWPAYCHLLLALLLITTSWIGWGKASRARRNIHLSSVYSPDFAELMIDVFLVVVYFVLVRKTETVDADLNVNLSMRPEAVCLAAVFILYFMWDFISKFPLRMSRDGTPYGWKPILTRGKTSLTCALLALIAAVYSWHVATSVYQVIAFDLSAMGLIILFRELKEAGSHCPVGWQWWRVIVSAAIYAIPIALIRYIP
;
A
#
# COMPACT_ATOMS: atom_id res chain seq x y z
N MET A 1 31.36 20.37 -25.72
CA MET A 1 30.17 19.76 -25.11
C MET A 1 29.14 19.56 -26.20
N SER A 2 28.88 18.32 -26.57
CA SER A 2 28.03 17.94 -27.72
C SER A 2 26.55 18.09 -27.35
N ARG A 3 25.70 18.49 -28.30
CA ARG A 3 24.23 18.65 -28.09
C ARG A 3 23.56 17.40 -27.51
N LYS A 4 24.14 16.21 -27.72
CA LYS A 4 23.70 14.93 -27.12
C LYS A 4 24.00 14.84 -25.61
N GLU A 5 25.12 15.40 -25.15
CA GLU A 5 25.50 15.39 -23.73
C GLU A 5 24.57 16.31 -22.91
N ALA A 6 24.23 17.48 -23.46
CA ALA A 6 23.30 18.40 -22.82
C ALA A 6 21.87 17.82 -22.69
N GLY A 7 21.40 17.09 -23.71
CA GLY A 7 20.10 16.42 -23.67
C GLY A 7 20.04 15.25 -22.68
N SER A 8 21.16 14.52 -22.53
CA SER A 8 21.27 13.43 -21.54
C SER A 8 21.24 13.95 -20.10
N GLN A 9 21.92 15.07 -19.83
CA GLN A 9 21.96 15.66 -18.49
C GLN A 9 20.60 16.23 -18.04
N ALA A 10 19.86 16.89 -18.94
CA ALA A 10 18.53 17.42 -18.62
C ALA A 10 17.50 16.30 -18.33
N ALA A 11 17.57 15.19 -19.08
CA ALA A 11 16.68 14.04 -18.83
C ALA A 11 17.01 13.32 -17.51
N GLU A 12 18.28 13.33 -17.09
CA GLU A 12 18.71 12.77 -15.81
C GLU A 12 18.19 13.61 -14.64
N SER A 13 18.28 14.94 -14.72
CA SER A 13 17.78 15.85 -13.66
C SER A 13 16.27 15.77 -13.46
N ASP A 14 15.48 15.64 -14.54
CA ASP A 14 14.01 15.56 -14.44
C ASP A 14 13.56 14.25 -13.76
N ASN A 15 14.28 13.15 -14.02
CA ASN A 15 14.03 11.86 -13.38
C ASN A 15 14.37 11.88 -11.90
N GLU A 16 15.47 12.53 -11.54
CA GLU A 16 15.81 12.75 -10.13
C GLU A 16 14.73 13.58 -9.43
N LEU A 17 14.19 14.61 -10.08
CA LEU A 17 13.14 15.45 -9.49
C LEU A 17 11.84 14.69 -9.21
N HIS A 18 11.37 13.88 -10.17
CA HIS A 18 10.21 12.99 -9.94
C HIS A 18 10.47 12.05 -8.75
N PHE A 19 11.61 11.36 -8.78
CA PHE A 19 11.97 10.41 -7.73
C PHE A 19 12.03 11.08 -6.34
N SER A 20 12.75 12.19 -6.22
CA SER A 20 12.85 12.94 -4.96
C SER A 20 11.51 13.51 -4.49
N PHE A 21 10.64 13.97 -5.40
CA PHE A 21 9.31 14.45 -5.03
C PHE A 21 8.47 13.36 -4.36
N VAL A 22 8.42 12.16 -4.95
CA VAL A 22 7.64 11.05 -4.39
C VAL A 22 8.28 10.53 -3.09
N GLU A 23 9.61 10.47 -2.98
CA GLU A 23 10.29 10.13 -1.72
C GLU A 23 9.94 11.09 -0.58
N LEU A 24 9.86 12.40 -0.89
CA LEU A 24 9.45 13.41 0.07
C LEU A 24 8.00 13.21 0.53
N LEU A 25 7.09 12.86 -0.40
CA LEU A 25 5.70 12.54 -0.07
C LEU A 25 5.56 11.32 0.84
N PHE A 26 6.31 10.24 0.58
CA PHE A 26 6.37 9.08 1.47
C PHE A 26 6.89 9.46 2.86
N SER A 27 7.94 10.26 2.91
CA SER A 27 8.53 10.73 4.17
C SER A 27 7.54 11.56 4.99
N LEU A 28 6.75 12.42 4.34
CA LEU A 28 5.70 13.20 4.98
C LEU A 28 4.61 12.30 5.59
N ALA A 29 4.22 11.24 4.89
CA ALA A 29 3.24 10.27 5.40
C ALA A 29 3.77 9.52 6.64
N VAL A 30 5.06 9.18 6.67
CA VAL A 30 5.69 8.59 7.87
C VAL A 30 5.76 9.60 9.02
N ALA A 31 6.05 10.86 8.75
CA ALA A 31 6.05 11.91 9.78
C ALA A 31 4.67 12.08 10.43
N GLU A 32 3.59 11.97 9.64
CA GLU A 32 2.22 12.00 10.16
C GLU A 32 1.94 10.85 11.14
N ILE A 33 2.52 9.66 10.93
CA ILE A 33 2.40 8.53 11.89
C ILE A 33 3.01 8.92 13.23
N ALA A 34 4.18 9.56 13.23
CA ALA A 34 4.83 10.00 14.46
C ALA A 34 3.99 11.05 15.21
N LEU A 35 3.36 11.99 14.49
CA LEU A 35 2.44 12.97 15.07
C LEU A 35 1.22 12.28 15.70
N ARG A 36 0.61 11.31 15.00
CA ARG A 36 -0.54 10.57 15.54
C ARG A 36 -0.19 9.67 16.70
N PHE A 37 0.99 9.07 16.70
CA PHE A 37 1.48 8.33 17.85
C PHE A 37 1.63 9.26 19.08
N ALA A 38 2.19 10.46 18.90
CA ALA A 38 2.29 11.45 19.97
C ALA A 38 0.91 11.87 20.49
N ASP A 39 -0.06 12.13 19.60
CA ASP A 39 -1.44 12.44 19.98
C ASP A 39 -2.05 11.34 20.86
N VAL A 40 -1.84 10.06 20.53
CA VAL A 40 -2.35 8.93 21.34
C VAL A 40 -1.73 8.93 22.73
N VAL A 41 -0.41 9.12 22.83
CA VAL A 41 0.32 9.16 24.10
C VAL A 41 -0.13 10.34 24.96
N ASP A 42 -0.25 11.53 24.36
CA ASP A 42 -0.62 12.76 25.08
C ASP A 42 -2.07 12.68 25.60
N ASN A 43 -3.00 12.15 24.80
CA ASN A 43 -4.40 12.04 25.20
C ASN A 43 -4.64 10.95 26.24
N ALA A 44 -3.94 9.81 26.15
CA ALA A 44 -4.05 8.73 27.13
C ALA A 44 -3.31 9.04 28.45
N GLY A 45 -2.37 9.99 28.44
CA GLY A 45 -1.59 10.41 29.61
C GLY A 45 -0.85 9.24 30.26
N PRO A 46 -0.91 9.05 31.60
CA PRO A 46 -0.19 7.96 32.27
C PRO A 46 -0.70 6.56 31.90
N LYS A 47 -1.87 6.46 31.25
CA LYS A 47 -2.51 5.21 30.85
C LYS A 47 -2.20 4.79 29.43
N PHE A 48 -1.24 5.42 28.76
CA PHE A 48 -0.90 5.13 27.36
C PHE A 48 -0.48 3.67 27.07
N LEU A 49 -0.15 2.88 28.10
CA LEU A 49 0.18 1.45 27.96
C LEU A 49 -1.00 0.50 28.22
N GLU A 50 -2.18 1.02 28.56
CA GLU A 50 -3.36 0.21 28.82
C GLU A 50 -3.88 -0.46 27.53
N ALA A 51 -4.59 -1.58 27.69
CA ALA A 51 -4.99 -2.47 26.59
C ALA A 51 -5.91 -1.76 25.59
N GLU A 52 -6.65 -0.76 26.05
CA GLU A 52 -7.55 0.12 25.31
C GLU A 52 -6.80 0.90 24.23
N CYS A 53 -5.50 1.20 24.43
CA CYS A 53 -4.68 1.92 23.46
C CYS A 53 -4.14 1.01 22.33
N TRP A 54 -4.19 -0.32 22.51
CA TRP A 54 -3.58 -1.26 21.56
C TRP A 54 -4.16 -1.22 20.15
N PRO A 55 -5.48 -1.05 19.92
CA PRO A 55 -6.03 -0.87 18.58
C PRO A 55 -5.37 0.28 17.83
N ALA A 56 -5.23 1.45 18.46
CA ALA A 56 -4.57 2.61 17.85
C ALA A 56 -3.11 2.29 17.47
N TYR A 57 -2.37 1.59 18.34
CA TYR A 57 -0.99 1.19 18.04
C TYR A 57 -0.91 0.15 16.90
N CYS A 58 -1.81 -0.83 16.87
CA CYS A 58 -1.89 -1.80 15.79
C CYS A 58 -2.21 -1.14 14.45
N HIS A 59 -3.14 -0.19 14.42
CA HIS A 59 -3.47 0.59 13.24
C HIS A 59 -2.26 1.40 12.76
N LEU A 60 -1.60 2.16 13.65
CA LEU A 60 -0.41 2.95 13.27
C LEU A 60 0.72 2.07 12.75
N LEU A 61 0.91 0.89 13.33
CA LEU A 61 1.86 -0.11 12.84
C LEU A 61 1.46 -0.65 11.46
N LEU A 62 0.17 -0.87 11.21
CA LEU A 62 -0.35 -1.29 9.91
C LEU A 62 -0.05 -0.24 8.85
N ALA A 63 -0.33 1.03 9.16
CA ALA A 63 -0.06 2.15 8.27
C ALA A 63 1.45 2.29 8.01
N LEU A 64 2.30 2.17 9.03
CA LEU A 64 3.75 2.23 8.89
C LEU A 64 4.27 1.10 7.98
N LEU A 65 3.81 -0.12 8.22
CA LEU A 65 4.19 -1.28 7.39
C LEU A 65 3.74 -1.07 5.94
N LEU A 66 2.52 -0.59 5.71
CA LEU A 66 2.00 -0.32 4.38
C LEU A 66 2.84 0.72 3.63
N ILE A 67 3.11 1.86 4.28
CA ILE A 67 3.87 2.97 3.70
C ILE A 67 5.32 2.55 3.41
N THR A 68 5.98 1.88 4.35
CA THR A 68 7.39 1.47 4.19
C THR A 68 7.57 0.40 3.11
N THR A 69 6.71 -0.62 3.08
CA THR A 69 6.74 -1.65 2.04
C THR A 69 6.36 -1.10 0.66
N SER A 70 5.44 -0.13 0.62
CA SER A 70 5.10 0.64 -0.58
C SER A 70 6.30 1.44 -1.10
N TRP A 71 6.96 2.22 -0.24
CA TRP A 71 8.14 3.01 -0.59
C TRP A 71 9.28 2.14 -1.13
N ILE A 72 9.61 1.04 -0.45
CA ILE A 72 10.62 0.08 -0.94
C ILE A 72 10.20 -0.47 -2.30
N GLY A 73 8.92 -0.75 -2.47
CA GLY A 73 8.37 -1.32 -3.69
C GLY A 73 8.42 -0.42 -4.89
N TRP A 74 7.91 0.79 -4.70
CA TRP A 74 8.00 1.88 -5.63
C TRP A 74 9.47 2.18 -5.96
N GLY A 75 10.34 2.31 -4.96
CA GLY A 75 11.77 2.61 -5.14
C GLY A 75 12.50 1.58 -6.01
N LYS A 76 12.26 0.27 -5.78
CA LYS A 76 12.81 -0.79 -6.65
C LYS A 76 12.27 -0.69 -8.08
N ALA A 77 10.98 -0.41 -8.26
CA ALA A 77 10.35 -0.35 -9.57
C ALA A 77 10.75 0.90 -10.38
N SER A 78 10.85 2.05 -9.71
CA SER A 78 11.24 3.34 -10.30
C SER A 78 12.72 3.33 -10.70
N ARG A 79 13.62 2.79 -9.87
CA ARG A 79 15.05 2.64 -10.23
C ARG A 79 15.30 1.74 -11.43
N ALA A 80 14.45 0.73 -11.64
CA ALA A 80 14.52 -0.13 -12.83
C ALA A 80 14.11 0.61 -14.12
N ARG A 81 13.41 1.75 -14.00
CA ARG A 81 12.88 2.56 -15.10
C ARG A 81 13.58 3.92 -15.22
N ARG A 82 14.91 3.93 -15.13
CA ARG A 82 15.75 5.15 -15.12
C ARG A 82 15.69 6.05 -16.38
N ASN A 83 14.86 5.69 -17.37
CA ASN A 83 14.69 6.41 -18.65
C ASN A 83 13.24 6.91 -18.83
N ILE A 84 12.59 7.35 -17.76
CA ILE A 84 11.29 8.04 -17.86
C ILE A 84 11.59 9.41 -18.47
N HIS A 85 10.74 9.89 -19.38
CA HIS A 85 10.90 11.23 -19.93
C HIS A 85 9.54 11.89 -19.90
N LEU A 86 9.38 12.83 -18.95
CA LEU A 86 8.18 13.65 -18.77
C LEU A 86 8.04 14.63 -19.95
N SER A 87 7.77 14.08 -21.12
CA SER A 87 7.66 14.82 -22.38
C SER A 87 6.32 15.56 -22.49
N SER A 88 5.29 15.14 -21.75
CA SER A 88 3.98 15.78 -21.74
C SER A 88 3.13 15.43 -20.51
N VAL A 89 2.17 16.30 -20.18
CA VAL A 89 1.16 16.09 -19.11
C VAL A 89 0.21 14.92 -19.43
N TYR A 90 0.07 14.55 -20.71
CA TYR A 90 -0.73 13.40 -21.14
C TYR A 90 0.09 12.11 -21.26
N SER A 91 1.35 12.12 -20.79
CA SER A 91 2.19 10.93 -20.79
C SER A 91 1.70 9.91 -19.75
N PRO A 92 1.89 8.60 -20.02
CA PRO A 92 1.63 7.56 -19.03
C PRO A 92 2.54 7.70 -17.80
N ASP A 93 3.70 8.34 -17.95
CA ASP A 93 4.63 8.66 -16.86
C ASP A 93 4.01 9.65 -15.87
N PHE A 94 3.31 10.68 -16.37
CA PHE A 94 2.56 11.60 -15.52
C PHE A 94 1.37 10.91 -14.84
N ALA A 95 0.68 9.98 -15.51
CA ALA A 95 -0.40 9.20 -14.90
C ALA A 95 0.10 8.29 -13.75
N GLU A 96 1.28 7.68 -13.88
CA GLU A 96 1.94 6.96 -12.79
C GLU A 96 2.22 7.87 -11.60
N LEU A 97 2.80 9.05 -11.85
CA LEU A 97 3.06 10.04 -10.80
C LEU A 97 1.76 10.44 -10.09
N MET A 98 0.66 10.66 -10.82
CA MET A 98 -0.64 10.98 -10.20
C MET A 98 -1.13 9.84 -9.31
N ILE A 99 -0.96 8.58 -9.72
CA ILE A 99 -1.32 7.44 -8.87
C ILE A 99 -0.43 7.37 -7.62
N ASP A 100 0.87 7.64 -7.74
CA ASP A 100 1.77 7.68 -6.59
C ASP A 100 1.34 8.77 -5.59
N VAL A 101 0.94 9.95 -6.08
CA VAL A 101 0.37 11.03 -5.25
C VAL A 101 -0.93 10.59 -4.58
N PHE A 102 -1.87 9.99 -5.33
CA PHE A 102 -3.12 9.49 -4.76
C PHE A 102 -2.90 8.39 -3.72
N LEU A 103 -1.94 7.50 -3.93
CA LEU A 103 -1.56 6.48 -2.95
C LEU A 103 -1.11 7.14 -1.65
N VAL A 104 -0.25 8.16 -1.72
CA VAL A 104 0.19 8.90 -0.55
C VAL A 104 -0.99 9.59 0.15
N VAL A 105 -1.89 10.23 -0.59
CA VAL A 105 -3.10 10.84 -0.01
C VAL A 105 -3.94 9.80 0.75
N VAL A 106 -4.14 8.60 0.18
CA VAL A 106 -4.85 7.52 0.87
C VAL A 106 -4.10 7.07 2.12
N TYR A 107 -2.77 7.05 2.12
CA TYR A 107 -1.97 6.77 3.32
C TYR A 107 -2.19 7.83 4.41
N PHE A 108 -2.23 9.12 4.04
CA PHE A 108 -2.57 10.18 5.00
C PHE A 108 -3.95 9.98 5.59
N VAL A 109 -4.94 9.63 4.76
CA VAL A 109 -6.31 9.36 5.25
C VAL A 109 -6.31 8.17 6.19
N LEU A 110 -5.59 7.08 5.87
CA LEU A 110 -5.45 5.93 6.75
C LEU A 110 -4.92 6.35 8.13
N VAL A 111 -3.76 7.00 8.18
CA VAL A 111 -3.13 7.45 9.44
C VAL A 111 -4.02 8.45 10.19
N ARG A 112 -4.70 9.36 9.50
CA ARG A 112 -5.60 10.35 10.12
C ARG A 112 -6.86 9.72 10.71
N LYS A 113 -7.21 8.50 10.30
CA LYS A 113 -8.40 7.77 10.74
C LYS A 113 -8.11 6.70 11.79
N THR A 114 -6.89 6.67 12.33
CA THR A 114 -6.56 5.91 13.53
C THR A 114 -7.52 6.26 14.68
N GLU A 115 -7.81 5.25 15.50
CA GLU A 115 -8.60 5.35 16.71
C GLU A 115 -8.12 6.52 17.58
N THR A 116 -9.06 7.37 17.98
CA THR A 116 -8.82 8.40 18.97
C THR A 116 -9.09 7.83 20.36
N VAL A 117 -8.12 8.00 21.26
CA VAL A 117 -8.23 7.68 22.68
C VAL A 117 -8.47 8.98 23.44
N ASP A 118 -9.50 9.04 24.28
CA ASP A 118 -9.71 10.17 25.19
C ASP A 118 -9.05 9.94 26.57
N ALA A 119 -9.07 10.95 27.43
CA ALA A 119 -8.46 10.89 28.76
C ALA A 119 -9.11 9.83 29.69
N ASP A 120 -10.35 9.44 29.40
CA ASP A 120 -11.11 8.43 30.12
C ASP A 120 -10.96 7.03 29.48
N LEU A 121 -10.08 6.88 28.47
CA LEU A 121 -9.87 5.68 27.67
C LEU A 121 -11.09 5.19 26.88
N ASN A 122 -12.03 6.08 26.57
CA ASN A 122 -13.05 5.74 25.59
C ASN A 122 -12.42 5.77 24.20
N VAL A 123 -12.49 4.63 23.52
CA VAL A 123 -11.95 4.46 22.18
C VAL A 123 -13.10 4.26 21.20
N ASN A 124 -13.14 5.07 20.15
CA ASN A 124 -14.11 4.90 19.08
C ASN A 124 -13.61 3.81 18.10
N LEU A 125 -13.90 2.56 18.43
CA LEU A 125 -13.43 1.39 17.70
C LEU A 125 -14.12 1.27 16.33
N SER A 126 -13.35 1.35 15.24
CA SER A 126 -13.90 1.19 13.89
C SER A 126 -12.91 0.61 12.89
N MET A 127 -13.17 -0.62 12.43
CA MET A 127 -12.38 -1.27 11.36
C MET A 127 -12.66 -0.71 9.95
N ARG A 128 -13.72 0.10 9.80
CA ARG A 128 -14.21 0.58 8.50
C ARG A 128 -13.21 1.47 7.75
N PRO A 129 -12.65 2.54 8.36
CA PRO A 129 -11.70 3.40 7.67
C PRO A 129 -10.49 2.62 7.15
N GLU A 130 -9.93 1.70 7.94
CA GLU A 130 -8.79 0.87 7.56
C GLU A 130 -9.12 0.00 6.36
N ALA A 131 -10.25 -0.71 6.41
CA ALA A 131 -10.65 -1.63 5.36
C ALA A 131 -10.90 -0.92 4.03
N VAL A 132 -11.57 0.25 4.07
CA VAL A 132 -11.82 1.07 2.88
C VAL A 132 -10.52 1.64 2.32
N CYS A 133 -9.63 2.16 3.16
CA CYS A 133 -8.33 2.69 2.71
C CYS A 133 -7.46 1.59 2.11
N LEU A 134 -7.41 0.41 2.73
CA LEU A 134 -6.64 -0.72 2.23
C LEU A 134 -7.18 -1.22 0.88
N ALA A 135 -8.50 -1.30 0.73
CA ALA A 135 -9.13 -1.62 -0.55
C ALA A 135 -8.75 -0.59 -1.63
N ALA A 136 -8.83 0.71 -1.29
CA ALA A 136 -8.44 1.79 -2.20
C ALA A 136 -6.97 1.69 -2.61
N VAL A 137 -6.06 1.38 -1.68
CA VAL A 137 -4.62 1.19 -1.96
C VAL A 137 -4.39 0.04 -2.95
N PHE A 138 -5.01 -1.13 -2.73
CA PHE A 138 -4.83 -2.25 -3.65
C PHE A 138 -5.46 -2.01 -5.03
N ILE A 139 -6.58 -1.26 -5.10
CA ILE A 139 -7.15 -0.80 -6.36
C ILE A 139 -6.18 0.12 -7.10
N LEU A 140 -5.59 1.09 -6.39
CA LEU A 140 -4.59 2.00 -6.97
C LEU A 140 -3.34 1.24 -7.44
N TYR A 141 -2.86 0.24 -6.69
CA TYR A 141 -1.76 -0.63 -7.16
C TYR A 141 -2.13 -1.40 -8.42
N PHE A 142 -3.36 -1.92 -8.51
CA PHE A 142 -3.82 -2.58 -9.72
C PHE A 142 -3.85 -1.63 -10.92
N MET A 143 -4.36 -0.41 -10.75
CA MET A 143 -4.33 0.64 -11.77
C MET A 143 -2.89 0.99 -12.17
N TRP A 144 -2.01 1.13 -11.19
CA TRP A 144 -0.60 1.41 -11.39
C TRP A 144 0.11 0.34 -12.22
N ASP A 145 -0.13 -0.94 -11.93
CA ASP A 145 0.42 -2.05 -12.73
C ASP A 145 -0.11 -2.05 -14.16
N PHE A 146 -1.39 -1.71 -14.34
CA PHE A 146 -2.03 -1.65 -15.66
C PHE A 146 -1.41 -0.55 -16.52
N ILE A 147 -1.26 0.67 -15.97
CA ILE A 147 -0.66 1.80 -16.67
C ILE A 147 0.82 1.56 -16.93
N SER A 148 1.55 1.05 -15.92
CA SER A 148 2.99 0.76 -16.02
C SER A 148 3.33 -0.19 -17.17
N LYS A 149 2.42 -1.11 -17.49
CA LYS A 149 2.62 -2.17 -18.48
C LYS A 149 1.70 -2.04 -19.70
N PHE A 150 1.14 -0.86 -19.92
CA PHE A 150 0.21 -0.65 -21.01
C PHE A 150 0.83 -1.11 -22.35
N PRO A 151 0.11 -1.88 -23.20
CA PRO A 151 0.70 -2.61 -24.33
C PRO A 151 1.29 -1.71 -25.43
N LEU A 152 0.98 -0.40 -25.39
CA LEU A 152 1.59 0.58 -26.28
C LEU A 152 3.01 1.00 -25.87
N ARG A 153 3.48 0.63 -24.67
CA ARG A 153 4.86 0.89 -24.26
C ARG A 153 5.82 -0.14 -24.86
N MET A 154 6.96 0.35 -25.32
CA MET A 154 8.06 -0.52 -25.73
C MET A 154 8.84 -0.99 -24.50
N SER A 155 9.16 -2.28 -24.50
CA SER A 155 10.16 -2.87 -23.62
C SER A 155 11.55 -2.33 -23.95
N ARG A 156 12.51 -2.57 -23.05
CA ARG A 156 13.94 -2.26 -23.26
C ARG A 156 14.50 -2.89 -24.54
N ASP A 157 13.91 -4.01 -24.97
CA ASP A 157 14.32 -4.75 -26.16
C ASP A 157 13.64 -4.24 -27.45
N GLY A 158 12.91 -3.12 -27.39
CA GLY A 158 12.17 -2.53 -28.51
C GLY A 158 10.90 -3.28 -28.91
N THR A 159 10.54 -4.35 -28.20
CA THR A 159 9.29 -5.09 -28.42
C THR A 159 8.14 -4.48 -27.61
N PRO A 160 6.93 -4.35 -28.16
CA PRO A 160 5.77 -3.89 -27.39
C PRO A 160 5.47 -4.86 -26.25
N TYR A 161 5.09 -4.33 -25.09
CA TYR A 161 4.64 -5.16 -23.98
C TYR A 161 3.40 -5.96 -24.39
N GLY A 162 3.53 -7.28 -24.49
CA GLY A 162 2.38 -8.15 -24.70
C GLY A 162 1.43 -8.16 -23.50
N TRP A 163 0.22 -8.68 -23.68
CA TRP A 163 -0.78 -8.82 -22.61
C TRP A 163 -0.35 -9.77 -21.47
N LYS A 164 0.58 -10.69 -21.74
CA LYS A 164 1.05 -11.70 -20.76
C LYS A 164 1.64 -11.05 -19.49
N PRO A 165 2.64 -10.14 -19.58
CA PRO A 165 3.16 -9.39 -18.42
C PRO A 165 2.13 -8.62 -17.58
N ILE A 166 1.07 -8.10 -18.22
CA ILE A 166 -0.02 -7.39 -17.55
C ILE A 166 -0.82 -8.40 -16.73
N LEU A 167 -1.23 -9.49 -17.36
CA LEU A 167 -2.02 -10.54 -16.72
C LEU A 167 -1.26 -11.22 -15.58
N THR A 168 0.05 -11.46 -15.70
CA THR A 168 0.82 -12.14 -14.64
C THR A 168 0.98 -11.27 -13.39
N ARG A 169 1.38 -10.00 -13.54
CA ARG A 169 1.57 -9.09 -12.39
C ARG A 169 0.27 -8.49 -11.88
N GLY A 170 -0.66 -8.18 -12.77
CA GLY A 170 -1.95 -7.57 -12.44
C GLY A 170 -2.87 -8.52 -11.68
N LYS A 171 -2.78 -9.84 -11.91
CA LYS A 171 -3.52 -10.85 -11.14
C LYS A 171 -3.27 -10.75 -9.65
N THR A 172 -2.01 -10.60 -9.21
CA THR A 172 -1.69 -10.46 -7.77
C THR A 172 -2.38 -9.24 -7.16
N SER A 173 -2.24 -8.06 -7.78
CA SER A 173 -2.89 -6.84 -7.28
C SER A 173 -4.41 -6.94 -7.30
N LEU A 174 -4.97 -7.54 -8.36
CA LEU A 174 -6.41 -7.77 -8.47
C LEU A 174 -6.92 -8.70 -7.37
N THR A 175 -6.23 -9.81 -7.10
CA THR A 175 -6.61 -10.73 -6.01
C THR A 175 -6.56 -10.03 -4.66
N CYS A 176 -5.50 -9.28 -4.35
CA CYS A 176 -5.41 -8.52 -3.11
C CYS A 176 -6.49 -7.42 -3.02
N ALA A 177 -6.78 -6.73 -4.13
CA ALA A 177 -7.85 -5.73 -4.20
C ALA A 177 -9.23 -6.33 -3.94
N LEU A 178 -9.53 -7.50 -4.51
CA LEU A 178 -10.79 -8.20 -4.26
C LEU A 178 -10.90 -8.66 -2.80
N LEU A 179 -9.82 -9.21 -2.22
CA LEU A 179 -9.81 -9.62 -0.81
C LEU A 179 -10.03 -8.41 0.11
N ALA A 180 -9.33 -7.30 -0.13
CA ALA A 180 -9.49 -6.08 0.64
C ALA A 180 -10.88 -5.46 0.47
N LEU A 181 -11.46 -5.51 -0.74
CA LEU A 181 -12.82 -5.04 -0.99
C LEU A 181 -13.87 -5.88 -0.25
N ILE A 182 -13.72 -7.21 -0.26
CA ILE A 182 -14.58 -8.11 0.51
C ILE A 182 -14.48 -7.78 2.00
N ALA A 183 -13.26 -7.59 2.52
CA ALA A 183 -13.03 -7.20 3.90
C ALA A 183 -13.68 -5.84 4.23
N ALA A 184 -13.60 -4.86 3.32
CA ALA A 184 -14.26 -3.57 3.45
C ALA A 184 -15.78 -3.69 3.50
N VAL A 185 -16.40 -4.45 2.61
CA VAL A 185 -17.85 -4.70 2.63
C VAL A 185 -18.25 -5.42 3.92
N TYR A 186 -17.47 -6.40 4.35
CA TYR A 186 -17.74 -7.14 5.58
C TYR A 186 -17.69 -6.26 6.83
N SER A 187 -16.72 -5.32 6.91
CA SER A 187 -16.55 -4.40 8.04
C SER A 187 -17.77 -3.50 8.31
N TRP A 188 -18.68 -3.34 7.35
CA TRP A 188 -19.92 -2.58 7.56
C TRP A 188 -20.91 -3.29 8.47
N HIS A 189 -20.86 -4.62 8.53
CA HIS A 189 -21.87 -5.46 9.17
C HIS A 189 -21.45 -6.07 10.52
N VAL A 190 -20.23 -5.79 10.99
CA VAL A 190 -19.66 -6.40 12.20
C VAL A 190 -19.63 -5.37 13.32
N ALA A 191 -20.18 -5.74 14.49
CA ALA A 191 -20.00 -4.96 15.72
C ALA A 191 -18.52 -5.02 16.11
N THR A 192 -17.93 -3.90 16.54
CA THR A 192 -16.49 -3.78 16.76
C THR A 192 -16.12 -4.01 18.22
N SER A 193 -15.23 -4.99 18.47
CA SER A 193 -14.53 -5.13 19.75
C SER A 193 -13.03 -4.87 19.59
N VAL A 194 -12.33 -4.58 20.70
CA VAL A 194 -10.88 -4.32 20.73
C VAL A 194 -10.10 -5.44 20.03
N TYR A 195 -10.41 -6.69 20.36
CA TYR A 195 -9.73 -7.85 19.78
C TYR A 195 -9.98 -8.03 18.29
N GLN A 196 -11.18 -7.67 17.82
CA GLN A 196 -11.51 -7.79 16.40
C GLN A 196 -10.79 -6.74 15.56
N VAL A 197 -10.66 -5.50 16.06
CA VAL A 197 -9.87 -4.45 15.39
C VAL A 197 -8.41 -4.88 15.29
N ILE A 198 -7.81 -5.31 16.41
CA ILE A 198 -6.42 -5.81 16.43
C ILE A 198 -6.25 -6.99 15.47
N ALA A 199 -7.16 -7.96 15.49
CA ALA A 199 -7.10 -9.12 14.60
C ALA A 199 -7.24 -8.72 13.12
N PHE A 200 -8.08 -7.73 12.82
CA PHE A 200 -8.23 -7.16 11.49
C PHE A 200 -6.94 -6.51 11.01
N ASP A 201 -6.32 -5.65 11.83
CA ASP A 201 -5.06 -5.00 11.51
C ASP A 201 -3.93 -5.99 11.27
N LEU A 202 -3.77 -6.98 12.15
CA LEU A 202 -2.76 -8.04 11.99
C LEU A 202 -3.00 -8.84 10.71
N SER A 203 -4.26 -9.12 10.38
CA SER A 203 -4.60 -9.77 9.12
C SER A 203 -4.20 -8.87 7.94
N ALA A 204 -4.58 -7.60 7.97
CA ALA A 204 -4.23 -6.61 6.94
C ALA A 204 -2.72 -6.49 6.72
N MET A 205 -1.93 -6.49 7.80
CA MET A 205 -0.46 -6.55 7.73
C MET A 205 0.00 -7.82 6.99
N GLY A 206 -0.57 -8.98 7.32
CA GLY A 206 -0.30 -10.24 6.62
C GLY A 206 -0.61 -10.18 5.13
N LEU A 207 -1.73 -9.54 4.74
CA LEU A 207 -2.09 -9.34 3.33
C LEU A 207 -1.08 -8.45 2.60
N ILE A 208 -0.57 -7.40 3.25
CA ILE A 208 0.44 -6.50 2.68
C ILE A 208 1.77 -7.24 2.46
N ILE A 209 2.23 -7.99 3.45
CA ILE A 209 3.46 -8.80 3.35
C ILE A 209 3.31 -9.83 2.23
N LEU A 210 2.17 -10.53 2.19
CA LEU A 210 1.87 -11.49 1.14
C LEU A 210 1.90 -10.85 -0.25
N PHE A 211 1.23 -9.72 -0.43
CA PHE A 211 1.24 -8.97 -1.68
C PHE A 211 2.67 -8.67 -2.12
N ARG A 212 3.51 -8.19 -1.19
CA ARG A 212 4.90 -7.86 -1.45
C ARG A 212 5.71 -9.07 -1.90
N GLU A 213 5.63 -10.17 -1.16
CA GLU A 213 6.29 -11.43 -1.48
C GLU A 213 5.90 -11.94 -2.87
N LEU A 214 4.61 -11.90 -3.21
CA LEU A 214 4.13 -12.35 -4.52
C LEU A 214 4.62 -11.47 -5.67
N LYS A 215 4.70 -10.15 -5.44
CA LYS A 215 5.23 -9.19 -6.41
C LYS A 215 6.72 -9.37 -6.68
N GLU A 216 7.49 -9.77 -5.66
CA GLU A 216 8.91 -10.06 -5.78
C GLU A 216 9.17 -11.46 -6.37
N ALA A 217 8.39 -12.48 -5.98
CA ALA A 217 8.55 -13.84 -6.50
C ALA A 217 8.17 -14.00 -7.98
N GLY A 218 7.25 -13.16 -8.48
CA GLY A 218 6.75 -13.23 -9.85
C GLY A 218 7.79 -13.00 -10.96
N SER A 219 9.03 -12.64 -10.62
CA SER A 219 10.13 -12.56 -11.58
C SER A 219 10.96 -13.85 -11.70
N HIS A 220 10.86 -14.81 -10.77
CA HIS A 220 11.78 -15.96 -10.73
C HIS A 220 11.16 -17.33 -10.44
N CYS A 221 9.93 -17.43 -9.92
CA CYS A 221 9.35 -18.73 -9.54
C CYS A 221 8.34 -19.30 -10.56
N PRO A 222 8.27 -20.64 -10.71
CA PRO A 222 7.22 -21.29 -11.49
C PRO A 222 5.84 -21.06 -10.87
N VAL A 223 4.85 -20.83 -11.75
CA VAL A 223 3.48 -20.40 -11.40
C VAL A 223 2.83 -21.27 -10.32
N GLY A 224 3.05 -22.58 -10.33
CA GLY A 224 2.43 -23.51 -9.37
C GLY A 224 2.82 -23.28 -7.91
N TRP A 225 4.07 -22.91 -7.64
CA TRP A 225 4.56 -22.69 -6.27
C TRP A 225 4.05 -21.35 -5.69
N GLN A 226 3.79 -20.40 -6.57
CA GLN A 226 3.27 -19.08 -6.23
C GLN A 226 1.85 -19.18 -5.64
N TRP A 227 0.98 -19.99 -6.25
CA TRP A 227 -0.41 -20.17 -5.79
C TRP A 227 -0.52 -20.89 -4.45
N TRP A 228 0.37 -21.83 -4.14
CA TRP A 228 0.41 -22.47 -2.82
C TRP A 228 0.66 -21.44 -1.72
N ARG A 229 1.62 -20.51 -1.91
CA ARG A 229 1.87 -19.41 -0.96
C ARG A 229 0.66 -18.49 -0.85
N VAL A 230 -0.05 -18.20 -1.95
CA VAL A 230 -1.30 -17.43 -1.91
C VAL A 230 -2.38 -18.14 -1.09
N ILE A 231 -2.61 -19.43 -1.34
CA ILE A 231 -3.67 -20.19 -0.68
C ILE A 231 -3.40 -20.34 0.81
N VAL A 232 -2.17 -20.68 1.19
CA VAL A 232 -1.77 -20.80 2.60
C VAL A 232 -1.91 -19.46 3.32
N SER A 233 -1.48 -18.37 2.69
CA SER A 233 -1.55 -17.04 3.30
C SER A 233 -2.97 -16.46 3.31
N ALA A 234 -3.78 -16.75 2.29
CA ALA A 234 -5.20 -16.43 2.26
C ALA A 234 -5.98 -17.23 3.30
N ALA A 235 -5.59 -18.49 3.56
CA ALA A 235 -6.13 -19.25 4.67
C ALA A 235 -5.74 -18.62 6.01
N ILE A 236 -4.48 -18.22 6.19
CA ILE A 236 -4.02 -17.47 7.38
C ILE A 236 -4.77 -16.14 7.53
N TYR A 237 -5.14 -15.47 6.45
CA TYR A 237 -5.93 -14.22 6.48
C TYR A 237 -7.42 -14.45 6.74
N ALA A 238 -7.99 -15.51 6.18
CA ALA A 238 -9.41 -15.84 6.32
C ALA A 238 -9.75 -16.45 7.68
N ILE A 239 -8.80 -17.12 8.34
CA ILE A 239 -8.98 -17.74 9.65
C ILE A 239 -9.33 -16.69 10.72
N PRO A 240 -8.57 -15.59 10.91
CA PRO A 240 -8.94 -14.53 11.84
C PRO A 240 -10.29 -13.90 11.52
N ILE A 241 -10.60 -13.62 10.25
CA ILE A 241 -11.88 -13.03 9.85
C ILE A 241 -13.06 -13.96 10.15
N ALA A 242 -12.90 -15.26 9.92
CA ALA A 242 -13.92 -16.25 10.27
C ALA A 242 -14.05 -16.41 11.79
N LEU A 243 -12.94 -16.36 12.53
CA LEU A 243 -12.90 -16.47 13.99
C LEU A 243 -13.43 -15.22 14.69
N ILE A 244 -13.30 -14.03 14.10
CA ILE A 244 -13.89 -12.75 14.58
C ILE A 244 -15.39 -12.91 14.85
N ARG A 245 -16.07 -13.77 14.09
CA ARG A 245 -17.51 -14.05 14.25
C ARG A 245 -17.87 -14.87 15.49
N TYR A 246 -16.89 -15.52 16.11
CA TYR A 246 -17.08 -16.45 17.23
C TYR A 246 -16.45 -15.98 18.54
N ILE A 247 -15.78 -14.81 18.55
CA ILE A 247 -15.30 -14.20 19.79
C ILE A 247 -16.47 -13.39 20.38
N PRO A 248 -17.01 -13.80 21.55
CA PRO A 248 -18.13 -13.13 22.20
C PRO A 248 -17.76 -11.73 22.72
#